data_AF-A0A6J6DF58-F1
#
_entry.id   AF-A0A6J6DF58-F1
#
_cell.length_a   1.000
_cell.length_b   1.000
_cell.length_c   1.000
_cell.angle_alpha   90.00
_cell.angle_beta   90.00
_cell.angle_gamma   90.00
#
_symmetry.space_group_name_H-M   'P 1'
#
loop_
_entity.id
_entity.type
_entity.pdbx_description
1 polymer ?
#
loop_
_entity_poly.entity_id
_entity_poly.type
_entity_poly.pdbx_seq_one_letter_code
_entity_poly.pdbx_strand_id
1 'polypeptide(L)'
;MRKCIEAEVMDFADDVAYSVHDFEDAIVSGFVNLAEIKSTPSDTSLLQKIAEWDGSDLNASDFESALSRLRSNSYWLTSHSGAMKDQATLKNLTSALIGSFVRRTTDQTELANASEHLVRYQGALVVPNEVRAEIAVLKGIVSAYLMSDAKRQPYYQWQRAILSELADALLAANGKHLDTYCASAWQEATTDEQKHRVIVDQVASLTDVSALSLHHELVTK
;
A
#
# COMPACT_ATOMS: atom_id res chain seq x y z
N MET A 1 -23.20 -2.02 -3.74
CA MET A 1 -23.39 -1.32 -5.04
C MET A 1 -22.19 -1.67 -5.90
N ARG A 2 -22.35 -2.03 -7.17
CA ARG A 2 -21.22 -2.38 -8.06
C ARG A 2 -20.41 -1.12 -8.37
N LYS A 3 -19.07 -1.20 -8.34
CA LYS A 3 -18.20 -0.09 -8.73
C LYS A 3 -18.31 0.14 -10.25
N CYS A 4 -18.12 1.38 -10.69
CA CYS A 4 -17.96 1.63 -12.12
C CYS A 4 -16.57 1.17 -12.56
N ILE A 5 -16.40 0.83 -13.84
CA ILE A 5 -15.13 0.29 -14.34
C ILE A 5 -13.96 1.25 -14.12
N GLU A 6 -14.18 2.57 -14.18
CA GLU A 6 -13.12 3.55 -13.91
C GLU A 6 -12.64 3.48 -12.45
N ALA A 7 -13.54 3.20 -11.51
CA ALA A 7 -13.18 3.01 -10.11
C ALA A 7 -12.48 1.65 -9.89
N GLU A 8 -12.90 0.60 -10.60
CA GLU A 8 -12.21 -0.69 -10.56
C GLU A 8 -10.79 -0.59 -11.15
N VAL A 9 -10.62 0.16 -12.24
CA VAL A 9 -9.30 0.47 -12.83
C VAL A 9 -8.44 1.27 -11.86
N MET A 10 -9.01 2.26 -11.18
CA MET A 10 -8.30 3.03 -10.16
C MET A 10 -7.80 2.13 -9.03
N ASP A 11 -8.67 1.28 -8.47
CA ASP A 11 -8.28 0.34 -7.40
C ASP A 11 -7.17 -0.62 -7.87
N PHE A 12 -7.28 -1.16 -9.08
CA PHE A 12 -6.27 -2.05 -9.63
C PHE A 12 -4.94 -1.34 -9.92
N ALA A 13 -4.98 -0.11 -10.41
CA ALA A 13 -3.78 0.69 -10.62
C ALA A 13 -3.04 0.95 -9.30
N ASP A 14 -3.78 1.21 -8.23
CA ASP A 14 -3.25 1.36 -6.88
C ASP A 14 -2.59 0.06 -6.39
N ASP A 15 -3.28 -1.08 -6.56
CA ASP A 15 -2.75 -2.40 -6.21
C ASP A 15 -1.44 -2.73 -6.93
N VAL A 16 -1.35 -2.42 -8.23
CA VAL A 16 -0.14 -2.63 -9.04
C VAL A 16 0.97 -1.69 -8.59
N ALA A 17 0.68 -0.40 -8.40
CA ALA A 17 1.68 0.59 -8.02
C ALA A 17 2.28 0.28 -6.65
N TYR A 18 1.45 0.09 -5.62
CA TYR A 18 1.96 -0.20 -4.28
C TYR A 18 2.70 -1.53 -4.21
N SER A 19 2.15 -2.61 -4.78
CA SER A 19 2.81 -3.93 -4.68
C SER A 19 4.20 -3.95 -5.33
N VAL A 20 4.39 -3.26 -6.46
CA VAL A 20 5.67 -3.23 -7.17
C VAL A 20 6.64 -2.21 -6.56
N HIS A 21 6.17 -1.00 -6.23
CA HIS A 21 7.04 0.03 -5.67
C HIS A 21 7.43 -0.25 -4.23
N ASP A 22 6.54 -0.78 -3.40
CA ASP A 22 6.90 -1.16 -2.03
C ASP A 22 7.93 -2.29 -2.03
N PHE A 23 7.85 -3.22 -3.00
CA PHE A 23 8.86 -4.26 -3.17
C PHE A 23 10.22 -3.68 -3.59
N GLU A 24 10.23 -2.74 -4.53
CA GLU A 24 11.43 -1.99 -4.91
C GLU A 24 12.03 -1.24 -3.71
N ASP A 25 11.22 -0.46 -2.98
CA ASP A 25 11.67 0.33 -1.84
C ASP A 25 12.17 -0.55 -0.70
N ALA A 26 11.54 -1.70 -0.47
CA ALA A 26 11.98 -2.68 0.51
C ALA A 26 13.35 -3.31 0.15
N ILE A 27 13.64 -3.51 -1.14
CA ILE A 27 14.98 -3.92 -1.60
C ILE A 27 15.99 -2.80 -1.42
N VAL A 28 15.67 -1.58 -1.86
CA VAL A 28 16.57 -0.42 -1.77
C VAL A 28 16.92 -0.09 -0.32
N SER A 29 15.94 -0.21 0.57
CA SER A 29 16.11 0.04 2.00
C SER A 29 16.75 -1.13 2.75
N GLY A 30 17.02 -2.26 2.10
CA GLY A 30 17.65 -3.43 2.69
C GLY A 30 16.76 -4.23 3.66
N PHE A 31 15.44 -4.02 3.63
CA PHE A 31 14.49 -4.79 4.44
C PHE A 31 14.27 -6.20 3.89
N VAL A 32 14.42 -6.38 2.58
CA VAL A 32 14.25 -7.67 1.91
C VAL A 32 15.58 -8.34 1.63
N ASN A 33 15.77 -9.54 2.16
CA ASN A 33 16.91 -10.38 1.81
C ASN A 33 16.61 -11.21 0.54
N LEU A 34 17.09 -10.73 -0.61
CA LEU A 34 16.91 -11.40 -1.91
C LEU A 34 17.49 -12.84 -1.95
N ALA A 35 18.46 -13.15 -1.10
CA ALA A 35 19.02 -14.50 -1.02
C ALA A 35 18.04 -15.49 -0.35
N GLU A 36 17.23 -15.03 0.60
CA GLU A 36 16.19 -15.84 1.24
C GLU A 36 15.06 -16.11 0.25
N ILE A 37 14.65 -15.10 -0.52
CA ILE A 37 13.67 -15.26 -1.63
C ILE A 37 14.25 -16.07 -2.81
N LYS A 38 15.46 -16.62 -2.71
CA LYS A 38 15.98 -17.57 -3.71
C LYS A 38 15.75 -19.02 -3.30
N SER A 39 15.55 -19.30 -2.01
CA SER A 39 15.63 -20.67 -1.48
C SER A 39 14.26 -21.35 -1.41
N THR A 40 14.11 -22.47 -2.11
CA THR A 40 12.87 -23.30 -2.11
C THR A 40 12.40 -23.73 -0.70
N PRO A 41 13.26 -23.99 0.31
CA PRO A 41 12.80 -24.34 1.66
C PRO A 41 12.14 -23.18 2.42
N SER A 42 12.47 -21.91 2.13
CA SER A 42 11.82 -20.76 2.78
C SER A 42 10.46 -20.43 2.18
N ASP A 43 10.19 -20.92 0.96
CA ASP A 43 8.97 -20.61 0.20
C ASP A 43 7.73 -21.09 0.95
N THR A 44 7.71 -22.29 1.51
CA THR A 44 6.51 -22.80 2.21
C THR A 44 6.11 -21.92 3.40
N SER A 45 7.08 -21.49 4.21
CA SER A 45 6.80 -20.63 5.38
C SER A 45 6.40 -19.21 4.99
N LEU A 46 6.98 -18.68 3.90
CA LEU A 46 6.63 -17.38 3.35
C LEU A 46 5.23 -17.42 2.75
N LEU A 47 4.95 -18.40 1.90
CA LEU A 47 3.67 -18.58 1.22
C LEU A 47 2.54 -18.83 2.21
N GLN A 48 2.80 -19.54 3.32
CA GLN A 48 1.81 -19.67 4.39
C GLN A 48 1.45 -18.31 5.01
N LYS A 49 2.45 -17.48 5.33
CA LYS A 49 2.20 -16.12 5.86
C LYS A 49 1.47 -15.23 4.86
N ILE A 50 1.79 -15.37 3.56
CA ILE A 50 1.10 -14.66 2.49
C ILE A 50 -0.37 -15.08 2.46
N ALA A 51 -0.65 -16.39 2.49
CA ALA A 51 -2.02 -16.92 2.50
C ALA A 51 -2.83 -16.48 3.73
N GLU A 52 -2.21 -16.43 4.91
CA GLU A 52 -2.84 -15.94 6.13
C GLU A 52 -3.18 -14.43 6.07
N TRP A 53 -2.39 -13.64 5.33
CA TRP A 53 -2.54 -12.19 5.24
C TRP A 53 -3.45 -11.72 4.10
N ASP A 54 -3.38 -12.37 2.92
CA ASP A 54 -4.07 -11.95 1.70
C ASP A 54 -5.61 -12.08 1.80
N GLY A 55 -6.09 -13.05 2.59
CA GLY A 55 -7.53 -13.22 2.86
C GLY A 55 -8.38 -13.51 1.62
N SER A 56 -7.76 -13.85 0.48
CA SER A 56 -8.42 -14.15 -0.78
C SER A 56 -8.74 -15.65 -0.95
N ASP A 57 -9.55 -15.99 -1.95
CA ASP A 57 -9.87 -17.38 -2.31
C ASP A 57 -8.73 -18.13 -3.04
N LEU A 58 -7.50 -17.60 -3.01
CA LEU A 58 -6.33 -18.22 -3.64
C LEU A 58 -5.75 -19.34 -2.75
N ASN A 59 -5.28 -20.40 -3.39
CA ASN A 59 -4.67 -21.53 -2.68
C ASN A 59 -3.13 -21.48 -2.73
N ALA A 60 -2.47 -22.33 -1.93
CA ALA A 60 -1.01 -22.39 -1.86
C ALA A 60 -0.33 -22.56 -3.23
N SER A 61 -0.91 -23.37 -4.12
CA SER A 61 -0.34 -23.63 -5.45
C SER A 61 -0.43 -22.42 -6.38
N ASP A 62 -1.42 -21.54 -6.20
CA ASP A 62 -1.52 -20.27 -6.92
C ASP A 62 -0.35 -19.35 -6.55
N PHE A 63 -0.03 -19.26 -5.26
CA PHE A 63 1.09 -18.46 -4.77
C PHE A 63 2.46 -19.04 -5.17
N GLU A 64 2.63 -20.37 -5.12
CA GLU A 64 3.85 -21.03 -5.62
C GLU A 64 4.07 -20.73 -7.11
N SER A 65 3.03 -20.86 -7.91
CA SER A 65 3.06 -20.57 -9.35
C SER A 65 3.35 -19.10 -9.62
N ALA A 66 2.75 -18.20 -8.83
CA ALA A 66 2.99 -16.76 -8.91
C ALA A 66 4.44 -16.40 -8.59
N LEU A 67 4.99 -16.92 -7.49
CA LEU A 67 6.39 -16.70 -7.12
C LEU A 67 7.34 -17.24 -8.19
N SER A 68 7.03 -18.41 -8.77
CA SER A 68 7.81 -18.95 -9.89
C SER A 68 7.78 -18.05 -11.12
N ARG A 69 6.62 -17.48 -11.48
CA ARG A 69 6.51 -16.54 -12.61
C ARG A 69 7.28 -15.26 -12.35
N LEU A 70 7.17 -14.67 -11.16
CA LEU A 70 7.93 -13.48 -10.76
C LEU A 70 9.44 -13.72 -10.91
N ARG A 71 9.94 -14.84 -10.38
CA ARG A 71 11.36 -15.23 -10.45
C ARG A 71 11.85 -15.53 -11.87
N SER A 72 10.94 -15.89 -12.79
CA SER A 72 11.28 -16.16 -14.20
C SER A 72 11.50 -14.87 -15.02
N ASN A 73 11.19 -13.71 -14.46
CA ASN A 73 11.44 -12.43 -15.12
C ASN A 73 12.95 -12.23 -15.37
N SER A 74 13.31 -11.79 -16.58
CA SER A 74 14.71 -11.59 -16.98
C SER A 74 15.48 -10.57 -16.13
N TYR A 75 14.77 -9.68 -15.44
CA TYR A 75 15.33 -8.66 -14.57
C TYR A 75 15.26 -9.03 -13.09
N TRP A 76 14.83 -10.26 -12.75
CA TRP A 76 14.74 -10.69 -11.35
C TRP A 76 16.12 -10.67 -10.67
N LEU A 77 16.24 -9.90 -9.59
CA LEU A 77 17.50 -9.79 -8.84
C LEU A 77 17.64 -10.89 -7.81
N THR A 78 18.87 -11.37 -7.63
CA THR A 78 19.23 -12.30 -6.54
C THR A 78 20.10 -11.67 -5.47
N SER A 79 20.56 -10.44 -5.71
CA SER A 79 21.33 -9.60 -4.79
C SER A 79 21.18 -8.14 -5.22
N HIS A 80 21.29 -7.22 -4.27
CA HIS A 80 21.29 -5.78 -4.53
C HIS A 80 22.37 -5.11 -3.67
N SER A 81 23.41 -4.58 -4.32
CA SER A 81 24.56 -3.95 -3.65
C SER A 81 24.44 -2.44 -3.50
N GLY A 82 23.37 -1.83 -4.04
CA GLY A 82 23.21 -0.39 -4.14
C GLY A 82 23.99 0.25 -5.31
N ALA A 83 24.76 -0.53 -6.07
CA ALA A 83 25.43 -0.04 -7.27
C ALA A 83 24.42 0.42 -8.34
N MET A 84 24.82 1.41 -9.15
CA MET A 84 23.98 1.96 -10.23
C MET A 84 23.43 0.89 -11.18
N LYS A 85 24.21 -0.16 -11.45
CA LYS A 85 23.77 -1.27 -12.30
C LYS A 85 22.60 -2.02 -11.68
N ASP A 86 22.66 -2.33 -10.39
CA ASP A 86 21.61 -3.06 -9.68
C ASP A 86 20.33 -2.22 -9.60
N GLN A 87 20.48 -0.90 -9.39
CA GLN A 87 19.36 0.05 -9.43
C GLN A 87 18.69 0.08 -10.81
N ALA A 88 19.47 0.13 -11.89
CA ALA A 88 18.94 0.09 -13.25
C ALA A 88 18.21 -1.23 -13.54
N THR A 89 18.75 -2.36 -13.08
CA THR A 89 18.08 -3.67 -13.20
C THR A 89 16.77 -3.69 -12.42
N LEU A 90 16.74 -3.13 -11.21
CA LEU A 90 15.53 -3.03 -10.40
C LEU A 90 14.46 -2.18 -11.08
N LYS A 91 14.83 -1.04 -11.68
CA LYS A 91 13.89 -0.22 -12.48
C LYS A 91 13.36 -0.94 -13.73
N ASN A 92 14.18 -1.78 -14.37
CA ASN A 92 13.72 -2.62 -15.47
C ASN A 92 12.74 -3.70 -14.98
N LEU A 93 13.01 -4.30 -13.80
CA LEU A 93 12.11 -5.27 -13.18
C LEU A 93 10.76 -4.64 -12.87
N THR A 94 10.72 -3.49 -12.19
CA THR A 94 9.46 -2.81 -11.85
C THR A 94 8.66 -2.46 -13.11
N SER A 95 9.33 -1.91 -14.13
CA SER A 95 8.69 -1.61 -15.42
C SER A 95 8.12 -2.86 -16.10
N ALA A 96 8.87 -3.97 -16.08
CA ALA A 96 8.44 -5.23 -16.68
C ALA A 96 7.23 -5.85 -15.94
N LEU A 97 7.22 -5.79 -14.61
CA LEU A 97 6.11 -6.29 -13.79
C LEU A 97 4.84 -5.47 -14.02
N ILE A 98 4.92 -4.13 -13.91
CA ILE A 98 3.77 -3.24 -14.15
C ILE A 98 3.21 -3.46 -15.55
N GLY A 99 4.08 -3.47 -16.57
CA GLY A 99 3.65 -3.71 -17.95
C GLY A 99 2.99 -5.08 -18.16
N SER A 100 3.48 -6.12 -17.48
CA SER A 100 2.91 -7.47 -17.55
C SER A 100 1.55 -7.58 -16.86
N PHE A 101 1.38 -6.97 -15.69
CA PHE A 101 0.11 -6.98 -14.95
C PHE A 101 -0.96 -6.21 -15.70
N VAL A 102 -0.64 -4.98 -16.15
CA VAL A 102 -1.57 -4.15 -16.91
C VAL A 102 -2.00 -4.87 -18.19
N ARG A 103 -1.05 -5.40 -18.97
CA ARG A 103 -1.36 -6.10 -20.23
C ARG A 103 -2.29 -7.30 -20.02
N ARG A 104 -1.95 -8.22 -19.10
CA ARG A 104 -2.78 -9.42 -18.86
C ARG A 104 -4.18 -9.07 -18.36
N THR A 105 -4.30 -8.05 -17.51
CA THR A 105 -5.61 -7.56 -17.04
C THR A 105 -6.41 -6.89 -18.15
N THR A 106 -5.77 -6.07 -19.00
CA THR A 106 -6.44 -5.47 -20.16
C THR A 106 -6.93 -6.54 -21.12
N ASP A 107 -6.07 -7.49 -21.51
CA ASP A 107 -6.43 -8.57 -22.44
C ASP A 107 -7.63 -9.37 -21.90
N GLN A 108 -7.62 -9.74 -20.62
CA GLN A 108 -8.72 -10.48 -20.00
C GLN A 108 -10.00 -9.66 -19.88
N THR A 109 -9.87 -8.35 -19.61
CA THR A 109 -11.00 -7.43 -19.54
C THR A 109 -11.67 -7.28 -20.91
N GLU A 110 -10.89 -7.11 -21.97
CA GLU A 110 -11.42 -7.03 -23.34
C GLU A 110 -12.12 -8.33 -23.76
N LEU A 111 -11.55 -9.49 -23.41
CA LEU A 111 -12.16 -10.79 -23.71
C LEU A 111 -13.48 -11.04 -22.95
N ALA A 112 -13.57 -10.61 -21.69
CA ALA A 112 -14.69 -10.91 -20.82
C ALA A 112 -15.90 -9.97 -21.03
N ASN A 113 -15.67 -8.78 -21.58
CA ASN A 113 -16.72 -7.80 -21.81
C ASN A 113 -17.21 -7.87 -23.26
N ALA A 114 -18.51 -8.10 -23.44
CA ALA A 114 -19.13 -8.19 -24.77
C ALA A 114 -19.37 -6.81 -25.45
N SER A 115 -19.25 -5.71 -24.70
CA SER A 115 -19.45 -4.34 -25.19
C SER A 115 -18.14 -3.75 -25.67
N GLU A 116 -18.15 -3.14 -26.86
CA GLU A 116 -17.01 -2.32 -27.34
C GLU A 116 -16.76 -1.07 -26.49
N HIS A 117 -17.76 -0.65 -25.70
CA HIS A 117 -17.68 0.52 -24.84
C HIS A 117 -17.66 0.11 -23.37
N LEU A 118 -16.49 0.24 -22.76
CA LEU A 118 -16.25 0.04 -21.33
C LEU A 118 -16.43 1.36 -20.58
N VAL A 119 -17.68 1.72 -20.29
CA VAL A 119 -18.00 2.99 -19.62
C VAL A 119 -18.88 2.77 -18.40
N ARG A 120 -18.58 3.47 -17.31
CA ARG A 120 -19.37 3.44 -16.06
C ARG A 120 -19.68 2.01 -15.61
N TYR A 121 -20.96 1.63 -15.58
CA TYR A 121 -21.43 0.32 -15.12
C TYR A 121 -21.65 -0.68 -16.25
N GLN A 122 -21.27 -0.32 -17.49
CA GLN A 122 -21.40 -1.16 -18.69
C GLN A 122 -20.15 -2.02 -18.96
N GLY A 123 -19.13 -1.94 -18.11
CA GLY A 123 -17.96 -2.80 -18.13
C GLY A 123 -17.60 -3.28 -16.73
N ALA A 124 -16.80 -4.34 -16.66
CA ALA A 124 -16.11 -4.77 -15.45
C ALA A 124 -14.64 -5.00 -15.76
N LEU A 125 -13.75 -4.54 -14.89
CA LEU A 125 -12.36 -4.94 -14.91
C LEU A 125 -12.25 -6.42 -14.52
N VAL A 126 -11.52 -7.21 -15.29
CA VAL A 126 -11.29 -8.63 -14.98
C VAL A 126 -9.81 -8.84 -14.74
N VAL A 127 -9.42 -8.90 -13.46
CA VAL A 127 -8.03 -9.20 -13.06
C VAL A 127 -7.85 -10.72 -12.99
N PRO A 128 -6.99 -11.31 -13.85
CA PRO A 128 -6.74 -12.74 -13.84
C PRO A 128 -6.23 -13.23 -12.48
N ASN A 129 -6.57 -14.47 -12.11
CA ASN A 129 -6.13 -15.08 -10.85
C ASN A 129 -4.61 -15.05 -10.73
N GLU A 130 -3.89 -15.28 -11.82
CA GLU A 130 -2.43 -15.28 -11.85
C GLU A 130 -1.83 -13.91 -11.51
N VAL A 131 -2.47 -12.81 -11.94
CA VAL A 131 -2.03 -11.43 -11.64
C VAL A 131 -2.32 -11.10 -10.18
N ARG A 132 -3.52 -11.45 -9.69
CA ARG A 132 -3.87 -11.26 -8.27
C ARG A 132 -2.89 -11.99 -7.37
N ALA A 133 -2.55 -13.24 -7.71
CA ALA A 133 -1.60 -14.04 -6.95
C ALA A 133 -0.18 -13.44 -6.96
N GLU A 134 0.28 -12.88 -8.08
CA GLU A 134 1.59 -12.20 -8.16
C GLU A 134 1.62 -10.92 -7.31
N ILE A 135 0.56 -10.10 -7.37
CA ILE A 135 0.41 -8.91 -6.52
C ILE A 135 0.40 -9.31 -5.04
N ALA A 136 -0.37 -10.34 -4.67
CA ALA A 136 -0.44 -10.87 -3.31
C ALA A 136 0.93 -11.36 -2.83
N VAL A 137 1.69 -12.06 -3.68
CA VAL A 137 3.06 -12.50 -3.35
C VAL A 137 3.99 -11.32 -3.11
N LEU A 138 3.96 -10.28 -3.95
CA LEU A 138 4.78 -9.09 -3.76
C LEU A 138 4.43 -8.37 -2.45
N LYS A 139 3.15 -8.09 -2.21
CA LYS A 139 2.66 -7.47 -0.97
C LYS A 139 3.05 -8.30 0.25
N GLY A 140 2.85 -9.60 0.17
CA GLY A 140 3.11 -10.49 1.29
C GLY A 140 4.61 -10.71 1.57
N ILE A 141 5.48 -10.65 0.55
CA ILE A 141 6.94 -10.53 0.76
C ILE A 141 7.23 -9.27 1.55
N VAL A 142 6.78 -8.11 1.07
CA VAL A 142 7.01 -6.82 1.73
C VAL A 142 6.49 -6.86 3.18
N SER A 143 5.26 -7.30 3.40
CA SER A 143 4.66 -7.44 4.73
C SER A 143 5.44 -8.39 5.64
N ALA A 144 5.87 -9.55 5.15
CA ALA A 144 6.62 -10.51 5.96
C ALA A 144 7.94 -9.92 6.47
N TYR A 145 8.63 -9.12 5.65
CA TYR A 145 9.89 -8.48 6.05
C TYR A 145 9.68 -7.16 6.82
N LEU A 146 8.63 -6.38 6.53
CA LEU A 146 8.30 -5.16 7.29
C LEU A 146 7.75 -5.47 8.69
N MET A 147 6.84 -6.44 8.82
CA MET A 147 6.22 -6.78 10.10
C MET A 147 7.18 -7.53 11.03
N SER A 148 8.17 -8.24 10.48
CA SER A 148 9.21 -8.90 11.28
C SER A 148 10.29 -7.93 11.76
N ASP A 149 10.33 -6.69 11.23
CA ASP A 149 11.26 -5.68 11.71
C ASP A 149 10.76 -5.04 13.02
N ALA A 150 11.11 -5.69 14.13
CA ALA A 150 10.85 -5.20 15.49
C ALA A 150 11.33 -3.77 15.74
N LYS A 151 12.23 -3.22 14.90
CA LYS A 151 12.72 -1.84 15.02
C LYS A 151 11.68 -0.79 14.62
N ARG A 152 10.67 -1.15 13.82
CA ARG A 152 9.61 -0.23 13.38
C ARG A 152 8.44 -0.12 14.36
N GLN A 153 8.19 -1.15 15.17
CA GLN A 153 7.09 -1.16 16.14
C GLN A 153 7.10 0.06 17.10
N PRO A 154 8.25 0.46 17.68
CA PRO A 154 8.32 1.67 18.50
C PRO A 154 7.98 2.94 17.73
N TYR A 155 8.34 3.02 16.45
CA TYR A 155 8.08 4.19 15.62
C TYR A 155 6.58 4.36 15.34
N TYR A 156 5.87 3.28 15.00
CA TYR A 156 4.41 3.33 14.81
C TYR A 156 3.66 3.70 16.10
N GLN A 157 4.11 3.18 17.24
CA GLN A 157 3.53 3.54 18.54
C GLN A 157 3.75 5.02 18.85
N TRP A 158 4.95 5.53 18.59
CA TRP A 158 5.28 6.94 18.76
C TRP A 158 4.46 7.85 17.84
N GLN A 159 4.34 7.52 16.55
CA GLN A 159 3.50 8.27 15.61
C GLN A 159 2.03 8.29 16.05
N ARG A 160 1.50 7.15 16.51
CA ARG A 160 0.13 7.08 17.02
C ARG A 160 -0.05 7.93 18.28
N ALA A 161 0.91 7.90 19.19
CA ALA A 161 0.90 8.74 20.38
C ALA A 161 0.86 10.23 20.01
N ILE A 162 1.73 10.67 19.09
CA ILE A 162 1.74 12.06 18.60
C ILE A 162 0.37 12.48 18.07
N LEU A 163 -0.23 11.67 17.19
CA LEU A 163 -1.51 12.02 16.57
C LEU A 163 -2.64 12.06 17.59
N SER A 164 -2.65 11.13 18.56
CA SER A 164 -3.64 11.12 19.65
C SER A 164 -3.48 12.30 20.57
N GLU A 165 -2.26 12.58 21.05
CA GLU A 165 -1.97 13.72 21.93
C GLU A 165 -2.26 15.06 21.24
N LEU A 166 -1.93 15.18 19.94
CA LEU A 166 -2.24 16.37 19.15
C LEU A 166 -3.75 16.57 19.01
N ALA A 167 -4.50 15.51 18.72
CA ALA A 167 -5.96 15.60 18.63
C ALA A 167 -6.58 16.04 19.96
N ASP A 168 -6.14 15.44 21.08
CA ASP A 168 -6.62 15.82 22.41
C ASP A 168 -6.28 17.27 22.75
N ALA A 169 -5.07 17.74 22.42
CA ALA A 169 -4.65 19.11 22.65
C ALA A 169 -5.46 20.12 21.80
N LEU A 170 -5.72 19.82 20.53
CA LEU A 170 -6.54 20.66 19.65
C LEU A 170 -8.00 20.72 20.12
N LEU A 171 -8.56 19.59 20.55
CA LEU A 171 -9.90 19.53 21.13
C LEU A 171 -9.99 20.39 22.39
N ALA A 172 -9.01 20.26 23.29
CA ALA A 172 -8.92 21.06 24.52
C ALA A 172 -8.71 22.56 24.26
N ALA A 173 -8.06 22.91 23.15
CA ALA A 173 -7.85 24.29 22.73
C ALA A 173 -9.15 24.99 22.26
N ASN A 174 -10.26 24.24 22.14
CA ASN A 174 -11.62 24.74 21.92
C ASN A 174 -11.75 25.69 20.71
N GLY A 175 -11.26 25.24 19.56
CA GLY A 175 -11.33 25.98 18.30
C GLY A 175 -10.14 26.91 18.01
N LYS A 176 -9.15 26.97 18.91
CA LYS A 176 -7.87 27.65 18.63
C LYS A 176 -6.94 26.72 17.84
N HIS A 177 -5.99 27.33 17.12
CA HIS A 177 -4.97 26.62 16.31
C HIS A 177 -5.54 25.80 15.15
N LEU A 178 -6.83 25.94 14.83
CA LEU A 178 -7.45 25.38 13.63
C LEU A 178 -7.14 26.27 12.41
N ASP A 179 -7.02 25.65 11.25
CA ASP A 179 -7.01 26.33 9.96
C ASP A 179 -8.37 27.01 9.70
N THR A 180 -8.42 27.83 8.65
CA THR A 180 -9.62 28.63 8.35
C THR A 180 -10.85 27.77 8.08
N TYR A 181 -10.69 26.61 7.45
CA TYR A 181 -11.82 25.73 7.12
C TYR A 181 -12.35 25.04 8.39
N CYS A 182 -11.45 24.45 9.17
CA CYS A 182 -11.79 23.75 10.40
C CYS A 182 -12.32 24.71 11.47
N ALA A 183 -11.81 25.95 11.55
CA ALA A 183 -12.34 26.97 12.45
C ALA A 183 -13.80 27.34 12.12
N SER A 184 -14.16 27.42 10.84
CA SER A 184 -15.54 27.66 10.41
C SER A 184 -16.44 26.48 10.80
N ALA A 185 -16.01 25.25 10.50
CA ALA A 185 -16.75 24.04 10.85
C ALA A 185 -16.90 23.88 12.38
N TRP A 186 -15.90 24.29 13.16
CA TRP A 186 -15.96 24.30 14.64
C TRP A 186 -17.04 25.23 15.18
N GLN A 187 -17.24 26.40 14.57
CA GLN A 187 -18.27 27.36 15.00
C GLN A 187 -19.69 26.84 14.73
N GLU A 188 -19.86 26.03 13.70
CA GLU A 188 -21.14 25.40 13.35
C GLU A 188 -21.39 24.10 14.13
N ALA A 189 -20.37 23.50 14.73
CA ALA A 189 -20.47 22.27 15.50
C ALA A 189 -21.24 22.48 16.82
N THR A 190 -22.37 21.79 16.94
CA THR A 190 -23.28 21.86 18.10
C THR A 190 -23.20 20.64 19.01
N THR A 191 -22.62 19.53 18.54
CA THR A 191 -22.43 18.30 19.33
C THR A 191 -20.96 17.96 19.51
N ASP A 192 -20.67 17.12 20.49
CA ASP A 192 -19.29 16.67 20.73
C ASP A 192 -18.78 15.81 19.57
N GLU A 193 -19.62 14.99 18.95
CA GLU A 193 -19.24 14.20 17.76
C GLU A 193 -18.83 15.11 16.59
N GLN A 194 -19.56 16.21 16.38
CA GLN A 194 -19.23 17.19 15.34
C GLN A 194 -17.89 17.88 15.64
N LYS A 195 -17.64 18.24 16.91
CA LYS A 195 -16.35 18.82 17.32
C LYS A 195 -15.19 17.84 17.10
N HIS A 196 -15.36 16.58 17.48
CA HIS A 196 -14.34 15.56 17.25
C HIS A 196 -14.08 15.35 15.75
N ARG A 197 -15.13 15.40 14.91
CA ARG A 197 -14.97 15.32 13.45
C ARG A 197 -14.11 16.46 12.92
N VAL A 198 -14.35 17.70 13.37
CA VAL A 198 -13.53 18.85 12.99
C VAL A 198 -12.06 18.66 13.38
N ILE A 199 -11.79 18.11 14.56
CA ILE A 199 -10.41 17.81 14.97
C ILE A 199 -9.78 16.73 14.09
N VAL A 200 -10.52 15.68 13.76
CA VAL A 200 -10.02 14.63 12.85
C VAL A 200 -9.70 15.22 11.47
N ASP A 201 -10.57 16.08 10.93
CA ASP A 201 -10.36 16.74 9.64
C ASP A 201 -9.13 17.67 9.69
N GLN A 202 -8.96 18.41 10.79
CA GLN A 202 -7.78 19.24 11.02
C GLN A 202 -6.49 18.42 11.07
N VAL A 203 -6.47 17.32 11.83
CA VAL A 203 -5.27 16.49 11.95
C VAL A 203 -4.95 15.81 10.61
N ALA A 204 -5.98 15.36 9.87
CA ALA A 204 -5.82 14.73 8.57
C ALA A 204 -5.34 15.69 7.46
N SER A 205 -5.52 17.01 7.61
CA SER A 205 -5.03 18.01 6.66
C SER A 205 -3.55 18.37 6.86
N LEU A 206 -2.94 17.96 7.98
CA LEU A 206 -1.54 18.24 8.28
C LEU A 206 -0.60 17.29 7.54
N THR A 207 0.54 17.84 7.12
CA THR A 207 1.71 17.04 6.75
C THR A 207 2.41 16.52 8.01
N ASP A 208 3.24 15.48 7.88
CA ASP A 208 4.05 14.96 8.99
C ASP A 208 4.84 16.06 9.71
N VAL A 209 5.47 16.96 8.96
CA VAL A 209 6.28 18.07 9.50
C VAL A 209 5.42 19.06 10.29
N SER A 210 4.24 19.42 9.76
CA SER A 210 3.35 20.35 10.43
C SER A 210 2.67 19.71 11.65
N ALA A 211 2.31 18.44 11.58
CA ALA A 211 1.78 17.68 12.73
C ALA A 211 2.80 17.63 13.87
N LEU A 212 4.06 17.30 13.58
CA LEU A 212 5.14 17.29 14.57
C LEU A 212 5.40 18.69 15.16
N SER A 213 5.43 19.72 14.31
CA SER A 213 5.66 21.10 14.76
C SER A 213 4.55 21.58 15.70
N LEU A 214 3.29 21.29 15.34
CA LEU A 214 2.13 21.69 16.13
C LEU A 214 2.01 20.88 17.43
N HIS A 215 2.30 19.57 17.38
CA HIS A 215 2.40 18.74 18.58
C HIS A 215 3.46 19.27 19.55
N HIS A 216 4.63 19.65 19.05
CA HIS A 216 5.68 20.24 19.87
C HIS A 216 5.23 21.53 20.57
N GLU A 217 4.55 22.43 19.85
CA GLU A 217 4.05 23.70 20.38
C GLU A 217 2.98 23.50 21.47
N LEU A 218 2.06 22.56 21.25
CA LEU A 218 0.87 22.40 22.07
C LEU A 218 1.03 21.41 23.23
N VAL A 219 1.88 20.39 23.07
CA VAL A 219 1.98 19.25 24.00
C VAL A 219 3.32 19.20 24.74
N THR A 220 4.44 19.46 24.07
CA THR A 220 5.78 19.11 24.58
C THR A 220 6.50 20.23 25.33
N LYS A 221 5.78 21.13 26.03
CA LYS A 221 6.41 22.25 26.76
C LYS A 221 7.45 21.82 27.79
#